data_AF-E3NRA6-F1
#
_entry.id   AF-E3NRA6-F1
#
_cell.length_a   1.000
_cell.length_b   1.000
_cell.length_c   1.000
_cell.angle_alpha   90.00
_cell.angle_beta   90.00
_cell.angle_gamma   90.00
#
_symmetry.space_group_name_H-M   'P 1'
#
loop_
_entity.id
_entity.type
_entity.pdbx_description
1 polymer ?
#
loop_
_entity_poly.entity_id
_entity_poly.type
_entity_poly.pdbx_seq_one_letter_code
_entity_poly.pdbx_strand_id
1 'polypeptide(L)'
;MKDSETLPLITRKAPIKYYHNQNVSRFERRRREKNKKQYYSRLEELNKLYEEDEKLMEGITKPEENEQSTDRLLANLSIALNLTLLFTNLLASILSGSLSIVSTFVDSLMDVTSSLIIGICLKLIKNTNMFNYPRGRNRLELVGVIICSILMGIANTLLVMESIRSIVGGDINPVMDVPTLSIMLGGSAVKVILCLICYRRG
;
A
#
# COMPACT_ATOMS: atom_id res chain seq x y z
N MET A 1 22.17 -25.28 -27.72
CA MET A 1 21.54 -25.64 -26.43
C MET A 1 22.35 -24.91 -25.37
N LYS A 2 21.92 -23.85 -24.72
CA LYS A 2 20.62 -23.16 -24.67
C LYS A 2 20.93 -21.77 -24.11
N ASP A 3 20.44 -20.77 -24.82
CA ASP A 3 20.20 -19.37 -24.49
C ASP A 3 20.48 -18.94 -23.03
N SER A 4 21.52 -18.12 -22.86
CA SER A 4 21.67 -17.24 -21.70
C SER A 4 21.41 -15.80 -22.15
N GLU A 5 20.12 -15.44 -22.15
CA GLU A 5 19.63 -14.06 -22.22
C GLU A 5 20.30 -13.22 -21.13
N THR A 6 21.40 -12.57 -21.47
CA THR A 6 21.97 -11.49 -20.67
C THR A 6 21.25 -10.21 -21.07
N LEU A 7 20.15 -9.93 -20.36
CA LEU A 7 19.44 -8.66 -20.38
C LEU A 7 20.46 -7.51 -20.24
N PRO A 8 20.52 -6.55 -21.18
CA PRO A 8 21.47 -5.47 -21.09
C PRO A 8 21.09 -4.57 -19.92
N LEU A 9 21.94 -4.60 -18.88
CA LEU A 9 21.96 -3.60 -17.82
C LEU A 9 21.98 -2.22 -18.47
N ILE A 10 20.92 -1.44 -18.26
CA ILE A 10 20.86 -0.03 -18.63
C ILE A 10 21.86 0.69 -17.73
N THR A 11 23.12 0.69 -18.16
CA THR A 11 24.18 1.46 -17.54
C THR A 11 23.90 2.93 -17.83
N ARG A 12 23.85 3.76 -16.78
CA ARG A 12 23.65 5.23 -16.85
C ARG A 12 24.74 5.97 -17.66
N LYS A 13 25.72 5.23 -18.22
CA LYS A 13 26.83 5.68 -19.06
C LYS A 13 27.08 4.71 -20.23
N ALA A 14 26.05 4.18 -20.88
CA ALA A 14 26.29 3.41 -22.11
C ALA A 14 26.95 4.33 -23.17
N PRO A 15 28.17 4.02 -23.68
CA PRO A 15 28.76 4.81 -24.75
C PRO A 15 27.89 4.65 -25.99
N ILE A 16 27.25 5.75 -26.40
CA ILE A 16 26.41 5.80 -27.59
C ILE A 16 27.30 5.43 -28.79
N LYS A 17 27.11 4.24 -29.38
CA LYS A 17 27.77 3.87 -30.64
C LYS A 17 27.23 4.77 -31.75
N TYR A 18 28.03 5.74 -32.17
CA TYR A 18 27.71 6.60 -33.30
C TYR A 18 27.92 5.81 -34.60
N TYR A 19 26.82 5.46 -35.28
CA TYR A 19 26.89 5.06 -36.68
C TYR A 19 27.20 6.31 -37.51
N HIS A 20 28.48 6.52 -37.82
CA HIS A 20 28.88 7.59 -38.73
C HIS A 20 28.52 7.18 -40.16
N ASN A 21 27.27 7.40 -40.56
CA ASN A 21 26.92 7.36 -41.98
C ASN A 21 27.53 8.60 -42.64
N GLN A 22 28.42 8.43 -43.62
CA GLN A 22 29.10 9.52 -44.32
C GLN A 22 28.27 10.12 -45.47
N ASN A 23 27.16 9.48 -45.86
CA ASN A 23 26.35 9.86 -47.04
C ASN A 23 25.08 10.64 -46.68
N VAL A 24 25.15 11.55 -45.70
CA VAL A 24 23.97 12.30 -45.23
C VAL A 24 23.96 13.70 -45.84
N SER A 25 22.93 14.03 -46.62
CA SER A 25 22.75 15.36 -47.22
C SER A 25 22.80 16.47 -46.15
N ARG A 26 23.37 17.64 -46.49
CA ARG A 26 23.52 18.79 -45.56
C ARG A 26 22.19 19.20 -44.91
N PHE A 27 21.08 19.03 -45.63
CA PHE A 27 19.73 19.31 -45.12
C PHE A 27 19.27 18.30 -44.05
N GLU A 28 19.55 17.02 -44.25
CA GLU A 28 19.21 15.98 -43.27
C GLU A 28 20.01 16.14 -41.97
N ARG A 29 21.28 16.57 -42.06
CA ARG A 29 22.10 16.89 -40.89
C ARG A 29 21.44 17.93 -39.99
N ARG A 30 20.96 19.05 -40.57
CA ARG A 30 20.25 20.10 -39.83
C ARG A 30 18.95 19.59 -39.18
N ARG A 31 18.19 18.74 -39.88
CA ARG A 31 16.94 18.16 -39.35
C ARG A 31 17.22 17.22 -38.19
N ARG A 32 18.27 16.39 -38.29
CA ARG A 32 18.70 15.47 -37.21
C ARG A 32 19.21 16.22 -35.98
N GLU A 33 19.90 17.34 -36.15
CA GLU A 33 20.33 18.16 -35.01
C GLU A 33 19.16 18.81 -34.27
N LYS A 34 18.15 19.30 -35.01
CA LYS A 34 16.91 19.80 -34.39
C LYS A 34 16.18 18.69 -33.62
N ASN A 35 16.03 17.52 -34.23
CA ASN A 35 15.39 16.37 -33.59
C ASN A 35 16.17 15.87 -32.35
N LYS A 36 17.51 15.86 -32.41
CA LYS A 36 18.35 15.53 -31.25
C LYS A 36 18.15 16.52 -30.12
N LYS A 37 18.21 17.83 -30.41
CA LYS A 37 17.98 18.86 -29.39
C LYS A 37 16.61 18.70 -28.73
N GLN A 38 15.58 18.41 -29.53
CA GLN A 38 14.21 18.19 -29.04
C GLN A 38 14.06 16.90 -28.22
N TYR A 39 14.84 15.87 -28.53
CA TYR A 39 14.91 14.64 -27.73
C TYR A 39 15.57 14.90 -26.37
N TYR A 40 16.69 15.62 -26.33
CA TYR A 40 17.38 15.95 -25.08
C TYR A 40 16.56 16.90 -24.20
N SER A 41 15.87 17.89 -24.79
CA SER A 41 15.01 18.80 -24.02
C SER A 41 13.84 18.07 -23.35
N ARG A 42 13.24 17.09 -24.05
CA ARG A 42 12.16 16.25 -23.50
C ARG A 42 12.67 15.32 -22.40
N LEU A 43 13.90 14.81 -22.52
CA LEU A 43 14.53 13.98 -21.50
C LEU A 43 14.77 14.79 -20.21
N GLU A 44 15.16 16.06 -20.34
CA GLU A 44 15.40 16.96 -19.21
C GLU A 44 14.10 17.34 -18.50
N GLU A 45 13.05 17.65 -19.25
CA GLU A 45 11.70 17.90 -18.72
C GLU A 45 11.16 16.69 -17.94
N LEU A 46 11.33 15.48 -18.49
CA LEU A 46 10.94 14.26 -17.82
C LEU A 46 11.72 14.05 -16.52
N ASN A 47 13.04 14.30 -16.52
CA ASN A 47 13.86 14.20 -15.29
C ASN A 47 13.42 15.21 -14.23
N LYS A 48 13.04 16.43 -14.61
CA LYS A 48 12.53 17.45 -13.66
C LYS A 48 11.22 17.01 -13.02
N LEU A 49 10.28 16.47 -13.81
CA LEU A 49 9.03 15.91 -13.29
C LEU A 49 9.28 14.76 -12.32
N TYR A 50 10.25 13.88 -12.62
CA TYR A 50 10.64 12.81 -11.70
C TYR A 50 11.25 13.34 -10.38
N GLU A 51 12.06 14.39 -10.45
CA GLU A 51 12.67 15.00 -9.27
C GLU A 51 11.64 15.75 -8.41
N GLU A 52 10.62 16.33 -9.05
CA GLU A 52 9.49 16.97 -8.39
C GLU A 52 8.59 15.94 -7.67
N ASP A 53 8.24 14.85 -8.35
CA ASP A 53 7.52 13.72 -7.76
C ASP A 53 8.31 13.09 -6.59
N GLU A 54 9.64 12.96 -6.72
CA GLU A 54 10.51 12.44 -5.65
C GLU A 54 10.52 13.37 -4.43
N LYS A 55 10.56 14.70 -4.64
CA LYS A 55 10.48 15.69 -3.56
C LYS A 55 9.12 15.72 -2.88
N LEU A 56 8.03 15.57 -3.64
CA LEU A 56 6.68 15.47 -3.09
C LEU A 56 6.55 14.22 -2.20
N MET A 57 7.09 13.10 -2.67
CA MET A 57 7.13 11.83 -1.92
C MET A 57 8.05 11.91 -0.69
N GLU A 58 9.22 12.54 -0.80
CA GLU A 58 10.10 12.77 0.35
C GLU A 58 9.47 13.69 1.40
N GLY A 59 8.70 14.71 0.98
CA GLY A 59 7.96 15.61 1.87
C GLY A 59 6.88 14.91 2.69
N ILE A 60 6.26 13.86 2.13
CA ILE A 60 5.33 12.97 2.85
C ILE A 60 6.09 12.07 3.85
N THR A 61 7.38 11.82 3.63
CA THR A 61 8.18 10.81 4.36
C THR A 61 9.16 11.41 5.39
N LYS A 62 9.38 12.74 5.41
CA LYS A 62 10.28 13.42 6.36
C LYS A 62 9.48 14.21 7.41
N PRO A 63 9.00 13.59 8.49
CA PRO A 63 8.63 14.32 9.69
C PRO A 63 9.90 14.91 10.32
N GLU A 64 9.80 16.10 10.91
CA GLU A 64 10.89 16.72 11.65
C GLU A 64 11.40 15.79 12.77
N GLU A 65 12.67 15.93 13.18
CA GLU A 65 13.38 14.97 14.04
C GLU A 65 12.69 14.72 15.41
N ASN A 66 11.92 15.71 15.89
CA ASN A 66 11.09 15.59 17.09
C ASN A 66 9.74 14.87 16.80
N GLU A 67 9.21 15.07 15.60
CA GLU A 67 7.96 14.48 15.10
C GLU A 67 8.11 12.97 14.84
N GLN A 68 9.24 12.52 14.30
CA GLN A 68 9.53 11.09 14.07
C GLN A 68 9.41 10.20 15.32
N SER A 69 9.74 10.73 16.50
CA SER A 69 9.63 9.96 17.74
C SER A 69 8.16 9.74 18.11
N THR A 70 7.36 10.79 17.99
CA THR A 70 5.91 10.76 18.18
C THR A 70 5.24 9.87 17.15
N ASP A 71 5.62 9.95 15.87
CA ASP A 71 5.01 9.16 14.80
C ASP A 71 5.29 7.67 14.94
N ARG A 72 6.50 7.28 15.36
CA ARG A 72 6.82 5.88 15.66
C ARG A 72 6.02 5.37 16.86
N LEU A 73 5.83 6.21 17.88
CA LEU A 73 4.98 5.86 19.02
C LEU A 73 3.51 5.73 18.60
N LEU A 74 3.00 6.63 17.77
CA LEU A 74 1.63 6.57 17.22
C LEU A 74 1.44 5.34 16.33
N ALA A 75 2.40 5.03 15.46
CA ALA A 75 2.37 3.83 14.62
C ALA A 75 2.36 2.55 15.46
N ASN A 76 3.25 2.44 16.45
CA ASN A 76 3.29 1.30 17.36
C ASN A 76 2.02 1.20 18.21
N LEU A 77 1.48 2.34 18.67
CA LEU A 77 0.23 2.39 19.42
C LEU A 77 -0.96 1.94 18.56
N SER A 78 -1.02 2.38 17.30
CA SER A 78 -2.08 1.97 16.37
C SER A 78 -2.07 0.46 16.11
N ILE A 79 -0.88 -0.13 15.94
CA ILE A 79 -0.71 -1.58 15.80
C ILE A 79 -1.14 -2.30 17.09
N ALA A 80 -0.72 -1.79 18.25
CA ALA A 80 -1.09 -2.37 19.55
C ALA A 80 -2.61 -2.30 19.81
N LEU A 81 -3.26 -1.19 19.45
CA LEU A 81 -4.71 -1.02 19.55
C LEU A 81 -5.44 -1.99 18.63
N ASN A 82 -5.06 -2.07 17.34
CA ASN A 82 -5.66 -3.01 16.39
C ASN A 82 -5.52 -4.46 16.87
N LEU A 83 -4.38 -4.82 17.45
CA LEU A 83 -4.15 -6.15 18.01
C LEU A 83 -5.02 -6.41 19.27
N THR A 84 -5.16 -5.42 20.15
CA THR A 84 -6.00 -5.54 21.35
C THR A 84 -7.47 -5.68 20.97
N LEU A 85 -7.95 -4.87 20.02
CA LEU A 85 -9.29 -4.97 19.44
C LEU A 85 -9.56 -6.36 18.86
N LEU A 86 -8.59 -6.94 18.14
CA LEU A 86 -8.69 -8.30 17.62
C LEU A 86 -8.92 -9.32 18.75
N PHE A 87 -8.11 -9.27 19.81
CA PHE A 87 -8.27 -10.20 20.94
C PHE A 87 -9.61 -10.03 21.66
N THR A 88 -10.06 -8.80 21.89
CA THR A 88 -11.37 -8.53 22.50
C THR A 88 -12.50 -9.12 21.66
N ASN A 89 -12.50 -8.87 20.36
CA ASN A 89 -13.53 -9.39 19.46
C ASN A 89 -13.44 -10.90 19.28
N LEU A 90 -12.24 -11.49 19.31
CA LEU A 90 -12.05 -12.94 19.26
C LEU A 90 -12.71 -13.63 20.46
N LEU A 91 -12.45 -13.13 21.67
CA LEU A 91 -13.07 -13.65 22.89
C LEU A 91 -14.59 -13.48 22.85
N ALA A 92 -15.08 -12.31 22.44
CA ALA A 92 -16.51 -12.06 22.29
C ALA A 92 -17.17 -12.99 21.26
N SER A 93 -16.49 -13.25 20.13
CA SER A 93 -16.98 -14.12 19.06
C SER A 93 -17.08 -15.58 19.52
N ILE A 94 -16.09 -16.07 20.26
CA ILE A 94 -16.10 -17.45 20.80
C ILE A 94 -17.23 -17.62 21.83
N LEU A 95 -17.44 -16.62 22.68
CA LEU A 95 -18.44 -16.69 23.74
C LEU A 95 -19.87 -16.62 23.22
N SER A 96 -20.14 -15.78 22.22
CA SER A 96 -21.51 -15.48 21.80
C SER A 96 -21.92 -16.12 20.47
N GLY A 97 -20.97 -16.59 19.65
CA GLY A 97 -21.26 -17.43 18.47
C GLY A 97 -22.16 -16.80 17.40
N SER A 98 -22.42 -15.49 17.48
CA SER A 98 -23.39 -14.80 16.63
C SER A 98 -22.74 -14.24 15.36
N LEU A 99 -23.43 -14.34 14.23
CA LEU A 99 -22.97 -13.82 12.93
C LEU A 99 -22.59 -12.33 12.97
N SER A 100 -23.32 -11.53 13.76
CA SER A 100 -23.04 -10.09 13.94
C SER A 100 -21.67 -9.82 14.58
N ILE A 101 -21.26 -10.67 15.53
CA ILE A 101 -19.97 -10.54 16.23
C ILE A 101 -18.86 -11.11 15.37
N VAL A 102 -19.14 -12.21 14.66
CA VAL A 102 -18.21 -12.76 13.67
C VAL A 102 -17.86 -11.70 12.63
N SER A 103 -18.82 -10.89 12.18
CA SER A 103 -18.55 -9.74 11.30
C SER A 103 -17.58 -8.74 11.92
N THR A 104 -17.83 -8.34 13.18
CA THR A 104 -16.98 -7.38 13.89
C THR A 104 -15.57 -7.93 14.13
N PHE A 105 -15.47 -9.23 14.41
CA PHE A 105 -14.21 -9.94 14.54
C PHE A 105 -13.43 -9.95 13.24
N VAL A 106 -14.06 -10.34 12.12
CA VAL A 106 -13.44 -10.36 10.80
C VAL A 106 -12.96 -8.97 10.39
N ASP A 107 -13.72 -7.91 10.67
CA ASP A 107 -13.26 -6.53 10.44
C ASP A 107 -11.95 -6.23 11.19
N SER A 108 -11.90 -6.51 12.49
CA SER A 108 -10.67 -6.29 13.28
C SER A 108 -9.51 -7.21 12.87
N LEU A 109 -9.80 -8.41 12.38
CA LEU A 109 -8.80 -9.33 11.84
C LEU A 109 -8.21 -8.81 10.52
N MET A 110 -9.05 -8.27 9.64
CA MET A 110 -8.61 -7.68 8.38
C MET A 110 -7.77 -6.43 8.62
N ASP A 111 -8.08 -5.62 9.63
CA ASP A 111 -7.25 -4.49 10.03
C ASP A 111 -5.85 -4.92 10.46
N VAL A 112 -5.76 -5.91 11.36
CA VAL A 112 -4.47 -6.46 11.80
C VAL A 112 -3.70 -7.06 10.62
N THR A 113 -4.39 -7.81 9.76
CA THR A 113 -3.79 -8.41 8.56
C THR A 113 -3.24 -7.33 7.61
N SER A 114 -3.99 -6.24 7.41
CA SER A 114 -3.53 -5.12 6.58
C SER A 114 -2.30 -4.44 7.17
N SER A 115 -2.27 -4.22 8.49
CA SER A 115 -1.12 -3.64 9.19
C SER A 115 0.12 -4.53 9.12
N LEU A 116 -0.07 -5.86 9.16
CA LEU A 116 1.00 -6.84 9.00
C LEU A 116 1.54 -6.83 7.55
N ILE A 117 0.66 -6.86 6.54
CA ILE A 117 1.06 -6.83 5.13
C ILE A 117 1.84 -5.55 4.82
N ILE A 118 1.31 -4.38 5.23
CA ILE A 118 2.00 -3.09 5.05
C ILE A 118 3.33 -3.09 5.79
N GLY A 119 3.38 -3.59 7.03
CA GLY A 119 4.61 -3.71 7.81
C GLY A 119 5.67 -4.61 7.13
N ILE A 120 5.24 -5.73 6.53
CA ILE A 120 6.12 -6.60 5.74
C ILE A 120 6.60 -5.88 4.48
N CYS A 121 5.73 -5.18 3.75
CA CYS A 121 6.11 -4.39 2.58
C CYS A 121 7.17 -3.33 2.93
N LEU A 122 6.95 -2.57 4.00
CA LEU A 122 7.90 -1.56 4.48
C LEU A 122 9.25 -2.20 4.86
N LYS A 123 9.23 -3.37 5.51
CA LYS A 123 10.44 -4.12 5.84
C LYS A 123 11.16 -4.62 4.59
N LEU A 124 10.44 -5.11 3.58
CA LEU A 124 10.99 -5.56 2.29
C LEU A 124 11.63 -4.42 1.51
N ILE A 125 10.97 -3.26 1.48
CA ILE A 125 11.48 -2.05 0.82
C ILE A 125 12.80 -1.60 1.46
N LYS A 126 12.86 -1.61 2.80
CA LYS A 126 14.07 -1.26 3.56
C LYS A 126 15.22 -2.24 3.33
N ASN A 127 14.93 -3.53 3.17
CA ASN A 127 15.95 -4.57 2.97
C ASN A 127 16.38 -4.78 1.50
N THR A 128 15.71 -4.15 0.53
CA THR A 128 16.05 -4.28 -0.90
C THR A 128 17.25 -3.39 -1.27
N ASN A 129 18.27 -4.01 -1.88
CA ASN A 129 19.53 -3.38 -2.28
C ASN A 129 19.36 -2.39 -3.45
N MET A 130 19.90 -1.17 -3.26
CA MET A 130 19.78 -0.03 -4.18
C MET A 130 20.41 -0.26 -5.57
N PHE A 131 21.32 -1.23 -5.70
CA PHE A 131 22.12 -1.43 -6.92
C PHE A 131 21.38 -2.12 -8.06
N ASN A 132 20.33 -2.91 -7.77
CA ASN A 132 19.64 -3.72 -8.79
C ASN A 132 18.31 -3.12 -9.30
N TYR A 133 17.74 -2.10 -8.63
CA TYR A 133 16.40 -1.61 -8.99
C TYR A 133 16.18 -0.10 -8.71
N PRO A 134 16.67 0.81 -9.59
CA PRO A 134 16.64 2.26 -9.36
C PRO A 134 15.25 2.93 -9.48
N ARG A 135 14.16 2.19 -9.79
CA ARG A 135 12.84 2.81 -10.10
C ARG A 135 11.60 2.07 -9.58
N GLY A 136 11.75 1.09 -8.66
CA GLY A 136 10.66 0.15 -8.34
C GLY A 136 10.20 0.07 -6.89
N ARG A 137 10.79 0.82 -5.95
CA ARG A 137 10.44 0.71 -4.52
C ARG A 137 8.96 1.02 -4.25
N ASN A 138 8.41 2.05 -4.90
CA ASN A 138 7.01 2.47 -4.70
C ASN A 138 5.98 1.42 -5.15
N ARG A 139 6.37 0.47 -6.01
CA ARG A 139 5.46 -0.57 -6.50
C ARG A 139 5.23 -1.67 -5.47
N LEU A 140 6.19 -1.94 -4.58
CA LEU A 140 6.03 -2.98 -3.55
C LEU A 140 5.02 -2.56 -2.47
N GLU A 141 5.01 -1.27 -2.12
CA GLU A 141 4.01 -0.70 -1.21
C GLU A 141 2.62 -0.74 -1.85
N LEU A 142 2.50 -0.25 -3.08
CA LEU A 142 1.22 -0.26 -3.82
C LEU A 142 0.67 -1.68 -4.02
N VAL A 143 1.54 -2.66 -4.29
CA VAL A 143 1.14 -4.07 -4.39
C VAL A 143 0.56 -4.57 -3.06
N GLY A 144 1.15 -4.18 -1.93
CA GLY A 144 0.60 -4.49 -0.60
C GLY A 144 -0.81 -3.94 -0.41
N VAL A 145 -1.04 -2.68 -0.79
CA VAL A 145 -2.38 -2.05 -0.72
C VAL A 145 -3.39 -2.74 -1.63
N ILE A 146 -3.01 -3.12 -2.86
CA ILE A 146 -3.89 -3.85 -3.79
C ILE A 146 -4.29 -5.21 -3.20
N ILE A 147 -3.34 -5.95 -2.61
CA ILE A 147 -3.62 -7.25 -1.98
C ILE A 147 -4.59 -7.06 -0.79
N CYS A 148 -4.33 -6.08 0.07
CA CYS A 148 -5.23 -5.76 1.19
C CYS A 148 -6.64 -5.43 0.71
N SER A 149 -6.77 -4.65 -0.36
CA SER A 149 -8.07 -4.28 -0.94
C SER A 149 -8.86 -5.50 -1.44
N ILE A 150 -8.20 -6.42 -2.15
CA ILE A 150 -8.84 -7.65 -2.64
C ILE A 150 -9.28 -8.53 -1.46
N LEU A 151 -8.42 -8.72 -0.45
CA LEU A 151 -8.73 -9.52 0.73
C LEU A 151 -9.93 -8.96 1.50
N MET A 152 -9.95 -7.64 1.73
CA MET A 152 -11.05 -6.97 2.41
C MET A 152 -12.36 -7.08 1.62
N GLY A 153 -12.29 -6.93 0.29
CA GLY A 153 -13.45 -7.09 -0.59
C GLY A 153 -14.04 -8.50 -0.55
N ILE A 154 -13.19 -9.53 -0.64
CA ILE A 154 -13.63 -10.93 -0.56
C ILE A 154 -14.24 -11.23 0.81
N ALA A 155 -13.57 -10.85 1.90
CA ALA A 155 -14.06 -11.08 3.25
C ALA A 155 -15.44 -10.47 3.49
N ASN A 156 -15.62 -9.19 3.10
CA ASN A 156 -16.90 -8.50 3.24
C ASN A 156 -17.99 -9.13 2.37
N THR A 157 -17.67 -9.52 1.14
CA THR A 157 -18.63 -10.18 0.25
C THR A 157 -19.10 -11.52 0.83
N LEU A 158 -18.19 -12.31 1.40
CA LEU A 158 -18.52 -13.58 2.04
C LEU A 158 -19.41 -13.37 3.28
N LEU A 159 -19.09 -12.38 4.12
CA LEU A 159 -19.91 -12.04 5.29
C LEU A 159 -21.31 -11.59 4.91
N VAL A 160 -21.44 -10.76 3.87
CA VAL A 160 -22.74 -10.33 3.35
C VAL A 160 -23.53 -11.52 2.83
N MET A 161 -22.90 -12.42 2.08
CA MET A 161 -23.56 -13.64 1.59
C MET A 161 -24.04 -14.53 2.74
N GLU A 162 -23.22 -14.70 3.78
CA GLU A 162 -23.57 -15.49 4.96
C GLU A 162 -24.72 -14.84 5.75
N SER A 163 -24.70 -13.52 5.87
CA SER A 163 -25.77 -12.75 6.52
C SER A 163 -27.10 -12.91 5.76
N ILE A 164 -27.08 -12.84 4.43
CA ILE A 164 -28.28 -13.04 3.60
C ILE A 164 -28.80 -14.48 3.73
N ARG A 165 -27.91 -15.47 3.72
CA ARG A 165 -28.28 -16.89 3.92
C ARG A 165 -28.96 -17.10 5.27
N SER A 166 -28.42 -16.50 6.32
CA SER A 166 -29.01 -16.56 7.66
C SER A 166 -30.41 -15.93 7.71
N ILE A 167 -30.62 -14.80 7.02
CA ILE A 167 -31.93 -14.14 6.95
C ILE A 167 -32.97 -15.01 6.21
N VAL A 168 -32.60 -15.58 5.05
CA VAL A 168 -33.50 -16.43 4.25
C VAL A 168 -33.77 -17.78 4.90
N GLY A 169 -32.80 -18.30 5.66
CA GLY A 169 -32.91 -19.58 6.38
C GLY A 169 -33.85 -19.56 7.59
N GLY A 170 -34.29 -18.38 8.05
CA GLY A 170 -35.36 -18.26 9.05
C GLY A 170 -34.99 -18.63 10.49
N ASP A 171 -33.71 -18.86 10.80
CA ASP A 171 -33.25 -19.15 12.17
C ASP A 171 -33.00 -17.84 12.93
N ILE A 172 -34.08 -17.11 13.21
CA ILE A 172 -34.05 -15.77 13.81
C ILE A 172 -34.12 -15.91 15.33
N ASN A 173 -33.09 -16.50 15.94
CA ASN A 173 -32.75 -16.19 17.33
C ASN A 173 -31.32 -15.63 17.37
N PRO A 174 -31.10 -14.41 16.84
CA PRO A 174 -29.85 -13.73 17.09
C PRO A 174 -29.80 -13.50 18.61
N VAL A 175 -28.87 -14.19 19.28
CA VAL A 175 -28.61 -14.06 20.72
C VAL A 175 -27.93 -12.71 20.95
N MET A 176 -28.69 -11.64 20.74
CA MET A 176 -28.24 -10.26 20.90
C MET A 176 -28.40 -9.89 22.37
N ASP A 177 -27.53 -10.48 23.19
CA ASP A 177 -27.47 -10.14 24.59
C ASP A 177 -26.96 -8.68 24.74
N VAL A 178 -27.50 -7.95 25.71
CA VAL A 178 -27.08 -6.57 26.04
C VAL A 178 -25.54 -6.42 26.15
N PRO A 179 -24.77 -7.34 26.77
CA PRO A 179 -23.31 -7.24 26.79
C PRO A 179 -22.67 -7.32 25.40
N THR A 180 -23.24 -8.12 24.51
CA THR A 180 -22.76 -8.30 23.13
C THR A 180 -22.88 -7.03 22.30
N LEU A 181 -24.02 -6.33 22.44
CA LEU A 181 -24.26 -5.06 21.78
C LEU A 181 -23.29 -3.97 22.27
N SER A 182 -23.00 -3.95 23.59
CA SER A 182 -22.04 -3.02 24.20
C SER A 182 -20.63 -3.21 23.63
N ILE A 183 -20.19 -4.46 23.43
CA ILE A 183 -18.87 -4.76 22.86
C ILE A 183 -18.76 -4.26 21.41
N MET A 184 -19.78 -4.50 20.58
CA MET A 184 -19.79 -4.02 19.19
C MET A 184 -19.77 -2.49 19.09
N LEU A 185 -20.60 -1.80 19.90
CA LEU A 185 -20.63 -0.34 19.94
C LEU A 185 -19.32 0.23 20.47
N GLY A 186 -18.75 -0.38 21.51
CA GLY A 186 -17.46 0.00 22.07
C GLY A 186 -16.33 -0.14 21.04
N GLY A 187 -16.25 -1.28 20.35
CA GLY A 187 -15.25 -1.50 19.30
C GLY A 187 -15.36 -0.50 18.15
N SER A 188 -16.60 -0.21 17.72
CA SER A 188 -16.88 0.79 16.68
C SER A 188 -16.48 2.20 17.13
N ALA A 189 -16.77 2.57 18.39
CA ALA A 189 -16.39 3.87 18.94
C ALA A 189 -14.87 4.04 19.04
N VAL A 190 -14.13 3.01 19.45
CA VAL A 190 -12.65 3.04 19.48
C VAL A 190 -12.09 3.26 18.08
N LYS A 191 -12.60 2.57 17.05
CA LYS A 191 -12.22 2.81 15.64
C LYS A 191 -12.49 4.26 15.22
N VAL A 192 -13.65 4.80 15.54
CA VAL A 192 -14.03 6.18 15.19
C VAL A 192 -13.12 7.20 15.90
N ILE A 193 -12.81 6.98 17.18
CA ILE A 193 -11.89 7.84 17.94
C ILE A 193 -10.49 7.78 17.31
N LEU A 194 -10.00 6.59 16.98
CA LEU A 194 -8.70 6.43 16.32
C LEU A 194 -8.67 7.13 14.96
N CYS A 195 -9.73 6.97 14.15
CA CYS A 195 -9.89 7.67 12.88
C CYS A 195 -9.87 9.20 13.05
N LEU A 196 -10.59 9.73 14.04
CA LEU A 196 -10.60 11.16 14.34
C LEU A 196 -9.23 11.68 14.79
N ILE A 197 -8.50 10.91 15.61
CA ILE A 197 -7.14 11.27 16.05
C ILE A 197 -6.19 11.30 14.86
N CYS A 198 -6.24 10.27 14.00
CA CYS A 198 -5.40 10.21 12.79
C CYS A 198 -5.75 11.33 11.81
N TYR A 199 -7.04 11.58 11.56
CA TYR A 199 -7.49 12.64 10.63
C TYR A 199 -7.19 14.05 11.15
N ARG A 200 -7.10 14.26 12.47
CA ARG A 200 -6.71 15.55 13.04
C ARG A 200 -5.21 15.82 13.00
N ARG A 201 -4.38 14.78 12.81
CA ARG A 201 -2.92 14.88 12.87
C ARG A 201 -2.23 14.70 11.52
N GLY A 202 -2.86 14.05 10.54
CA GLY A 202 -2.43 14.05 9.13
C GLY A 202 -3.03 15.20 8.35
#